data_AF-T0H2D8-F1
#
_entry.id   AF-T0H2D8-F1
#
_cell.length_a   1.000
_cell.length_b   1.000
_cell.length_c   1.000
_cell.angle_alpha   90.00
_cell.angle_beta   90.00
_cell.angle_gamma   90.00
#
_symmetry.space_group_name_H-M   'P 1'
#
loop_
_entity.id
_entity.type
_entity.pdbx_description
1 polymer ?
#
loop_
_entity_poly.entity_id
_entity_poly.type
_entity_poly.pdbx_seq_one_letter_code
_entity_poly.pdbx_strand_id
1 'polypeptide(L)'
;MHKGKCIVYDGVCDEWSANVADTEWEAKVKGLLKAELKRRNVSYAQLVEKLAAVGVVDSEPNIRNKLSRGKFTAVFLVQCLEAIGATSLRLAE
;
A
#
# COMPACT_ATOMS: atom_id res chain seq x y z
N MET A 1 -1.18 29.43 -2.99
CA MET A 1 -1.96 28.81 -4.09
C MET A 1 -2.35 27.38 -3.69
N HIS A 2 -3.50 27.20 -3.04
CA HIS A 2 -4.12 25.88 -2.88
C HIS A 2 -5.36 25.86 -3.78
N LYS A 3 -5.25 25.28 -4.97
CA LYS A 3 -6.39 25.08 -5.87
C LYS A 3 -7.07 23.76 -5.49
N GLY A 4 -7.95 23.81 -4.51
CA GLY A 4 -9.02 22.83 -4.32
C GLY A 4 -10.34 23.56 -4.55
N LYS A 5 -11.06 23.22 -5.63
CA LYS A 5 -12.42 23.71 -5.84
C LYS A 5 -13.29 23.17 -4.71
N CYS A 6 -13.78 24.05 -3.85
CA CYS A 6 -14.86 23.75 -2.91
C CYS A 6 -16.14 23.55 -3.74
N ILE A 7 -16.68 22.34 -3.74
CA ILE A 7 -18.02 22.08 -4.28
C ILE A 7 -18.95 22.15 -3.08
N VAL A 8 -19.73 23.22 -2.99
CA VAL A 8 -20.68 23.43 -1.91
C VAL A 8 -21.96 22.67 -2.24
N TYR A 9 -22.35 21.71 -1.40
CA TYR A 9 -23.74 21.25 -1.31
C TYR A 9 -24.21 21.49 0.13
N ASP A 10 -25.30 22.25 0.26
CA ASP A 10 -26.18 22.43 1.44
C ASP A 10 -25.55 22.68 2.81
N GLY A 11 -24.67 23.68 2.91
CA GLY A 11 -24.62 24.52 4.11
C GLY A 11 -24.16 23.86 5.42
N VAL A 12 -23.46 22.73 5.37
CA VAL A 12 -22.76 22.16 6.53
C VAL A 12 -21.26 22.43 6.35
N CYS A 13 -20.67 23.19 7.28
CA CYS A 13 -19.23 23.17 7.51
C CYS A 13 -18.89 21.81 8.14
N ASP A 14 -18.93 20.75 7.34
CA ASP A 14 -18.27 19.50 7.71
C ASP A 14 -16.78 19.79 7.60
N GLU A 15 -16.10 19.72 8.73
CA GLU A 15 -14.66 19.51 8.77
C GLU A 15 -14.43 18.18 8.04
N TRP A 16 -14.03 18.22 6.76
CA TRP A 16 -13.82 17.04 5.92
C TRP A 16 -12.66 16.21 6.48
N SER A 17 -12.99 15.39 7.47
CA SER A 17 -12.22 14.30 8.01
C SER A 17 -11.99 13.29 6.88
N ALA A 18 -10.75 13.14 6.45
CA ALA A 18 -10.37 11.98 5.64
C ALA A 18 -10.84 10.72 6.41
N ASN A 19 -11.75 9.94 5.82
CA ASN A 19 -12.42 8.79 6.45
C ASN A 19 -11.46 8.01 7.36
N VAL A 20 -11.64 8.12 8.67
CA VAL A 20 -10.80 7.43 9.68
C VAL A 20 -10.72 5.93 9.37
N ALA A 21 -11.83 5.33 8.92
CA ALA A 21 -11.90 3.94 8.49
C ALA A 21 -10.98 3.61 7.30
N ASP A 22 -10.88 4.49 6.29
CA ASP A 22 -9.99 4.27 5.14
C ASP A 22 -8.52 4.26 5.62
N THR A 23 -8.18 5.14 6.55
CA THR A 23 -6.82 5.22 7.11
C THR A 23 -6.44 3.98 7.93
N GLU A 24 -7.39 3.35 8.63
CA GLU A 24 -7.17 2.11 9.37
C GLU A 24 -6.91 0.92 8.43
N TRP A 25 -7.71 0.78 7.38
CA TRP A 25 -7.53 -0.28 6.39
C TRP A 25 -6.23 -0.13 5.61
N GLU A 26 -5.88 1.10 5.22
CA GLU A 26 -4.58 1.42 4.61
C GLU A 26 -3.41 1.06 5.54
N ALA A 27 -3.52 1.37 6.84
CA ALA A 27 -2.53 1.03 7.84
C ALA A 27 -2.41 -0.48 8.03
N LYS A 28 -3.53 -1.20 8.07
CA LYS A 28 -3.57 -2.66 8.17
C LYS A 28 -2.89 -3.31 6.98
N VAL A 29 -3.30 -2.98 5.76
CA VAL A 29 -2.77 -3.56 4.52
C VAL A 29 -1.26 -3.32 4.36
N LYS A 30 -0.78 -2.10 4.61
CA LYS A 30 0.66 -1.84 4.53
C LYS A 30 1.44 -2.54 5.65
N GLY A 31 0.85 -2.65 6.84
CA GLY A 31 1.43 -3.39 7.97
C GLY A 31 1.60 -4.87 7.64
N LEU A 32 0.57 -5.48 7.07
CA LEU A 32 0.59 -6.88 6.62
C LEU A 32 1.72 -7.14 5.62
N LEU A 33 1.80 -6.34 4.55
CA LEU A 33 2.86 -6.52 3.55
C LEU A 33 4.26 -6.28 4.13
N LYS A 34 4.44 -5.23 4.95
CA LYS A 34 5.73 -4.97 5.63
C LYS A 34 6.14 -6.12 6.58
N ALA A 35 5.18 -6.73 7.27
CA ALA A 35 5.44 -7.86 8.14
C ALA A 35 5.92 -9.09 7.33
N GLU A 36 5.33 -9.34 6.16
CA GLU A 36 5.78 -10.42 5.27
C GLU A 36 7.19 -10.16 4.69
N LEU A 37 7.51 -8.91 4.34
CA LEU A 37 8.86 -8.51 3.92
C LEU A 37 9.88 -8.71 5.04
N LYS A 38 9.55 -8.25 6.25
CA LYS A 38 10.41 -8.40 7.43
C LYS A 38 10.65 -9.86 7.80
N ARG A 39 9.61 -10.70 7.77
CA ARG A 39 9.71 -12.14 8.05
C ARG A 39 10.67 -12.87 7.11
N ARG A 40 10.85 -12.36 5.88
CA ARG A 40 11.72 -12.95 4.86
C ARG A 40 13.03 -12.18 4.66
N ASN A 41 13.27 -11.18 5.51
CA ASN A 41 14.45 -10.31 5.44
C ASN A 41 14.65 -9.67 4.04
N VAL A 42 13.54 -9.23 3.42
CA VAL A 42 13.54 -8.62 2.07
C VAL A 42 13.49 -7.09 2.19
N SER A 43 14.50 -6.42 1.65
CA SER A 43 14.54 -4.96 1.51
C SER A 43 13.70 -4.48 0.31
N TYR A 44 13.43 -3.17 0.21
CA TYR A 44 12.70 -2.64 -0.95
C TYR A 44 13.47 -2.79 -2.26
N ALA A 45 14.79 -2.64 -2.24
CA ALA A 45 15.62 -2.90 -3.42
C ALA A 45 15.50 -4.37 -3.88
N GLN A 46 15.56 -5.31 -2.93
CA GLN A 46 15.37 -6.73 -3.24
C GLN A 46 13.95 -7.04 -3.70
N LEU A 47 12.93 -6.34 -3.20
CA LEU A 47 11.57 -6.49 -3.67
C LEU A 47 11.43 -6.07 -5.14
N VAL A 48 12.09 -4.98 -5.55
CA VAL A 48 12.14 -4.55 -6.97
C VAL A 48 12.72 -5.67 -7.84
N GLU A 49 13.87 -6.23 -7.45
CA GLU A 49 14.54 -7.30 -8.19
C GLU A 49 13.66 -8.56 -8.29
N LYS A 50 13.02 -8.95 -7.18
CA LYS A 50 12.12 -10.12 -7.12
C LYS A 50 10.86 -9.94 -7.95
N LEU A 51 10.26 -8.75 -7.94
CA LEU A 51 9.11 -8.42 -8.78
C LEU A 51 9.50 -8.46 -10.27
N ALA A 52 10.67 -7.93 -10.62
CA ALA A 52 11.16 -7.99 -12.00
C ALA A 52 11.35 -9.44 -12.48
N ALA A 53 11.81 -10.34 -11.61
CA ALA A 53 11.97 -11.76 -11.92
C ALA A 53 10.64 -12.47 -12.25
N VAL A 54 9.50 -11.95 -11.78
CA VAL A 54 8.14 -12.44 -12.12
C VAL A 54 7.44 -11.57 -13.17
N GLY A 55 8.18 -10.70 -13.87
CA GLY A 55 7.67 -9.86 -14.96
C GLY A 55 7.01 -8.55 -14.52
N VAL A 56 7.08 -8.21 -13.23
CA VAL A 56 6.52 -6.96 -12.68
C VAL A 56 7.63 -5.93 -12.55
N VAL A 57 7.76 -5.06 -13.54
CA VAL A 57 8.78 -4.00 -13.53
C VAL A 57 8.22 -2.74 -12.85
N ASP A 58 8.88 -2.30 -11.79
CA ASP A 58 8.57 -1.07 -11.08
C ASP A 58 9.83 -0.45 -10.48
N SER A 59 9.77 0.81 -10.06
CA SER A 59 10.90 1.50 -9.42
C SER A 59 10.79 1.47 -7.90
N GLU A 60 11.93 1.46 -7.20
CA GLU A 60 11.94 1.49 -5.73
C GLU A 60 11.17 2.68 -5.14
N PRO A 61 11.27 3.92 -5.66
CA PRO A 61 10.48 5.04 -5.17
C PRO A 61 8.97 4.83 -5.34
N ASN A 62 8.52 4.24 -6.45
CA ASN A 62 7.10 3.99 -6.69
C ASN A 62 6.56 2.90 -5.75
N ILE A 63 7.30 1.80 -5.57
CA ILE A 63 6.96 0.76 -4.60
C ILE A 63 6.89 1.34 -3.19
N ARG A 64 7.88 2.15 -2.80
CA ARG A 64 7.90 2.83 -1.50
C ARG A 64 6.67 3.71 -1.32
N ASN A 65 6.26 4.45 -2.35
CA ASN A 65 5.07 5.30 -2.32
C ASN A 65 3.77 4.51 -2.21
N LYS A 66 3.66 3.39 -2.93
CA LYS A 66 2.52 2.47 -2.83
C LYS A 66 2.41 1.90 -1.41
N LEU A 67 3.51 1.37 -0.87
CA LEU A 67 3.54 0.79 0.47
C LEU A 67 3.35 1.83 1.58
N SER A 68 3.89 3.05 1.44
CA SER A 68 3.76 4.07 2.48
C SER A 68 2.32 4.54 2.66
N ARG A 69 1.61 4.71 1.54
CA ARG A 69 0.20 5.11 1.48
C ARG A 69 -0.77 3.96 1.77
N GLY A 70 -0.35 2.71 1.60
CA GLY A 70 -1.27 1.56 1.73
C GLY A 70 -2.33 1.50 0.62
N LYS A 71 -2.10 2.23 -0.48
CA LYS A 71 -2.97 2.28 -1.66
C LYS A 71 -2.28 1.59 -2.82
N PHE A 72 -2.58 0.31 -2.99
CA PHE A 72 -2.17 -0.49 -4.12
C PHE A 72 -3.27 -1.49 -4.46
N THR A 73 -3.23 -2.00 -5.68
CA THR A 73 -4.22 -2.99 -6.13
C THR A 73 -4.00 -4.32 -5.41
N ALA A 74 -5.07 -5.11 -5.28
CA ALA A 74 -4.95 -6.49 -4.79
C ALA A 74 -4.00 -7.32 -5.66
N VAL A 75 -3.96 -7.06 -6.98
CA VAL A 75 -3.01 -7.69 -7.90
C VAL A 75 -1.57 -7.42 -7.48
N PHE A 76 -1.21 -6.16 -7.19
CA PHE A 76 0.13 -5.81 -6.73
C PHE A 76 0.48 -6.49 -5.40
N LEU A 77 -0.48 -6.59 -4.48
CA LEU A 77 -0.27 -7.32 -3.22
C LEU A 77 0.10 -8.78 -3.48
N VAL A 78 -0.68 -9.49 -4.30
CA VAL A 78 -0.44 -10.90 -4.63
C VAL A 78 0.90 -11.07 -5.33
N GLN A 79 1.23 -10.20 -6.29
CA GLN A 79 2.53 -10.19 -6.96
C GLN A 79 3.69 -10.02 -5.97
N CYS A 80 3.58 -9.10 -5.00
CA CYS A 80 4.59 -8.98 -3.95
C CYS A 80 4.71 -10.25 -3.11
N LEU A 81 3.59 -10.85 -2.71
CA LEU A 81 3.59 -12.08 -1.92
C LEU A 81 4.24 -13.25 -2.68
N GLU A 82 3.88 -13.43 -3.95
CA GLU A 82 4.46 -14.45 -4.81
C GLU A 82 5.96 -14.22 -5.02
N ALA A 83 6.37 -12.99 -5.37
CA ALA A 83 7.76 -12.62 -5.62
C ALA A 83 8.68 -12.85 -4.41
N ILE A 84 8.16 -12.68 -3.19
CA ILE A 84 8.93 -12.96 -1.97
C ILE A 84 8.81 -14.41 -1.49
N GLY A 85 8.01 -15.26 -2.15
CA GLY A 85 7.80 -16.65 -1.73
C GLY A 85 6.89 -16.76 -0.49
N ALA A 86 5.88 -15.92 -0.39
CA ALA A 86 4.83 -16.04 0.63
C ALA A 86 3.72 -16.98 0.16
N THR A 87 3.45 -18.01 0.96
CA THR A 87 2.39 -19.01 0.69
C THR A 87 1.08 -18.71 1.42
N SER A 88 1.11 -17.80 2.39
CA SER A 88 -0.07 -17.39 3.16
C SER A 88 0.09 -15.95 3.63
N LEU A 89 -1.05 -15.28 3.85
CA LEU A 89 -1.14 -13.96 4.47
C LEU A 89 -2.13 -14.05 5.63
N ARG A 90 -1.65 -13.82 6.85
CA ARG A 90 -2.47 -13.90 8.07
C ARG A 90 -2.96 -12.51 8.46
N LEU A 91 -4.28 -12.33 8.57
CA LEU A 91 -4.93 -11.04 8.83
C LEU A 91 -5.09 -10.68 10.32
N ALA A 92 -4.91 -11.65 11.21
CA ALA A 92 -5.01 -11.52 12.65
C ALA A 92 -3.97 -12.44 13.31
N GLU A 93 -3.29 -11.95 14.35
CA GLU A 93 -2.75 -12.87 15.37
C GLU A 93 -3.87 -13.24 16.35
#